data_AF-S0JG23-F1
#
_entry.id   AF-S0JG23-F1
#
_cell.length_a   1.000
_cell.length_b   1.000
_cell.length_c   1.000
_cell.angle_alpha   90.00
_cell.angle_beta   90.00
_cell.angle_gamma   90.00
#
_symmetry.space_group_name_H-M   'P 1'
#
loop_
_entity.id
_entity.type
_entity.pdbx_description
1 polymer ?
#
loop_
_entity_poly.entity_id
_entity_poly.type
_entity_poly.pdbx_seq_one_letter_code
_entity_poly.pdbx_strand_id
1 'polypeptide(L)'
;MVQLFILLANSSIYLMIAFGSRHIGISMIYCLSYTVIMGFLPGLFYKIPQLTFLVDWVVQTHLLYKDFTQLTTIDQYPMILLVAISTIVLSFLVGVLLFHKTDIK
;
A
#
# COMPACT_ATOMS: atom_id res chain seq x y z
N MET A 1 13.66 9.13 -7.10
CA MET A 1 13.22 9.68 -5.78
C MET A 1 11.79 9.22 -5.43
N VAL A 2 10.80 9.41 -6.30
CA VAL A 2 9.39 9.02 -6.05
C VAL A 2 9.22 7.52 -5.75
N GLN A 3 9.93 6.65 -6.47
CA GLN A 3 9.93 5.19 -6.22
C GLN A 3 10.27 4.83 -4.77
N LEU A 4 11.15 5.59 -4.13
CA LEU A 4 11.61 5.35 -2.76
C LEU A 4 10.49 5.64 -1.74
N PHE A 5 9.67 6.67 -1.99
CA PHE A 5 8.48 6.97 -1.19
C PHE A 5 7.41 5.90 -1.33
N ILE A 6 7.17 5.39 -2.53
CA ILE A 6 6.18 4.32 -2.77
C ILE A 6 6.63 3.03 -2.07
N LEU A 7 7.92 2.70 -2.15
CA LEU A 7 8.48 1.53 -1.46
C LEU A 7 8.32 1.67 0.06
N LEU A 8 8.61 2.87 0.60
CA LEU A 8 8.43 3.18 2.02
C LEU A 8 6.96 3.12 2.44
N ALA A 9 6.05 3.61 1.59
CA ALA A 9 4.63 3.52 1.83
C ALA A 9 4.16 2.07 1.84
N ASN A 10 4.65 1.24 0.93
CA ASN A 10 4.27 -0.18 0.90
C ASN A 10 4.84 -0.94 2.10
N SER A 11 6.07 -0.66 2.52
CA SER A 11 6.65 -1.26 3.73
C SER A 11 5.94 -0.82 5.01
N SER A 12 5.38 0.39 5.05
CA SER A 12 4.55 0.86 6.17
C SER A 12 3.28 0.01 6.36
N ILE A 13 2.68 -0.48 5.28
CA ILE A 13 1.52 -1.37 5.34
C ILE A 13 1.92 -2.73 5.92
N TYR A 14 3.07 -3.28 5.50
CA TYR A 14 3.57 -4.53 6.07
C TYR A 14 3.88 -4.40 7.57
N LEU A 15 4.44 -3.28 8.00
CA LEU A 15 4.66 -2.98 9.42
C LEU A 15 3.33 -2.91 10.20
N MET A 16 2.32 -2.23 9.65
CA MET A 16 0.99 -2.17 10.24
C MET A 16 0.37 -3.57 10.39
N ILE A 17 0.46 -4.41 9.36
CA ILE A 17 -0.02 -5.81 9.41
C ILE A 17 0.72 -6.60 10.49
N ALA A 18 2.05 -6.47 10.55
CA ALA A 18 2.87 -7.17 11.54
C ALA A 18 2.51 -6.80 12.98
N PHE A 19 2.29 -5.51 13.26
CA PHE A 19 1.83 -5.06 14.57
C PHE A 19 0.42 -5.55 14.91
N GLY A 20 -0.47 -5.66 13.92
CA GLY A 20 -1.83 -6.16 14.11
C GLY A 20 -1.89 -7.66 14.38
N SER A 21 -1.07 -8.49 13.71
CA SER A 21 -1.19 -9.95 13.76
C SER A 21 -0.57 -10.59 15.00
N ARG A 22 0.32 -9.90 15.72
CA ARG A 22 1.02 -10.34 16.96
C ARG A 22 1.92 -11.59 16.83
N HIS A 23 1.72 -12.40 15.80
CA HIS A 23 2.53 -13.57 15.46
C HIS A 23 3.17 -13.41 14.09
N ILE A 24 4.45 -13.78 13.97
CA ILE A 24 5.22 -13.59 12.75
C ILE A 24 4.73 -14.47 11.60
N GLY A 25 4.33 -15.72 11.90
CA GLY A 25 3.77 -16.63 10.90
C GLY A 25 2.45 -16.11 10.31
N ILE A 26 1.58 -15.59 11.16
CA ILE A 26 0.30 -14.99 10.74
C ILE A 26 0.56 -13.69 9.96
N SER A 27 1.50 -12.85 10.40
CA SER A 27 1.92 -11.65 9.67
C SER A 27 2.37 -11.97 8.25
N MET A 28 3.19 -13.01 8.08
CA MET A 28 3.69 -13.41 6.77
C MET A 28 2.55 -13.83 5.84
N ILE A 29 1.59 -14.61 6.35
CA ILE A 29 0.40 -15.00 5.58
C ILE A 29 -0.37 -13.76 5.13
N TYR A 30 -0.65 -12.81 6.03
CA TYR A 30 -1.37 -11.59 5.66
C TYR A 30 -0.61 -10.70 4.67
N CYS A 31 0.70 -10.52 4.84
CA CYS A 31 1.51 -9.76 3.88
C CYS A 31 1.52 -10.40 2.49
N LEU A 32 1.57 -11.73 2.44
CA LEU A 32 1.53 -12.48 1.18
C LEU A 32 0.13 -12.40 0.55
N SER A 33 -0.93 -12.58 1.33
CA SER A 33 -2.31 -12.38 0.87
C SER A 33 -2.53 -10.97 0.34
N TYR A 34 -2.06 -9.94 1.05
CA TYR A 34 -2.12 -8.55 0.59
C TYR A 34 -1.40 -8.35 -0.75
N THR A 35 -0.20 -8.91 -0.90
CA THR A 35 0.57 -8.84 -2.16
C THR A 35 -0.17 -9.49 -3.31
N VAL A 36 -0.73 -10.69 -3.11
CA VAL A 36 -1.46 -11.43 -4.15
C VAL A 36 -2.75 -10.70 -4.51
N ILE A 37 -3.52 -10.25 -3.52
CA ILE A 37 -4.76 -9.51 -3.73
C ILE A 37 -4.44 -8.24 -4.52
N MET A 38 -3.47 -7.42 -4.08
CA MET A 38 -3.14 -6.18 -4.77
C MET A 38 -2.47 -6.38 -6.14
N GLY A 39 -1.96 -7.57 -6.43
CA GLY A 39 -1.48 -7.96 -7.76
C GLY A 39 -2.56 -8.46 -8.71
N PHE A 40 -3.75 -8.81 -8.24
CA PHE A 40 -4.87 -9.28 -9.09
C PHE A 40 -6.04 -8.29 -9.15
N LEU A 41 -6.33 -7.64 -8.02
CA LEU A 41 -7.47 -6.75 -7.84
C LEU A 41 -7.49 -5.59 -8.87
N PRO A 42 -6.36 -4.94 -9.22
CA PRO A 42 -6.34 -3.87 -10.22
C PRO A 42 -6.83 -4.34 -11.59
N GLY A 43 -6.43 -5.53 -12.02
CA GLY A 43 -6.83 -6.09 -13.32
C GLY A 43 -8.34 -6.35 -13.44
N LEU A 44 -9.03 -6.56 -12.31
CA LEU A 44 -10.49 -6.67 -12.25
C LEU A 44 -11.15 -5.29 -12.20
N PHE A 45 -10.59 -4.37 -11.40
CA PHE A 45 -11.21 -3.08 -11.11
C PHE A 45 -10.99 -2.05 -12.22
N TYR A 46 -9.92 -2.14 -13.01
CA TYR A 46 -9.71 -1.31 -14.20
C TYR A 46 -10.80 -1.52 -15.26
N LYS A 47 -11.49 -2.67 -15.25
CA LYS A 47 -12.61 -2.95 -16.17
C LYS A 47 -13.89 -2.20 -15.78
N ILE A 48 -13.96 -1.65 -14.56
CA ILE A 48 -15.14 -0.99 -14.02
C ILE A 48 -14.80 0.50 -13.83
N PRO A 49 -15.35 1.41 -14.66
CA PRO A 49 -14.97 2.82 -14.69
C PRO A 49 -15.13 3.55 -13.35
N GLN A 50 -16.09 3.13 -12.51
CA GLN A 50 -16.31 3.75 -11.20
C GLN A 50 -15.28 3.35 -10.13
N LEU A 51 -14.55 2.24 -10.35
CA LEU A 51 -13.61 1.67 -9.37
C LEU A 51 -12.14 2.00 -9.69
N THR A 52 -11.86 2.57 -10.85
CA THR A 52 -10.49 2.96 -11.26
C THR A 52 -9.82 3.88 -10.25
N PHE A 53 -10.58 4.83 -9.68
CA PHE A 53 -10.11 5.69 -8.61
C PHE A 53 -9.57 4.90 -7.41
N LEU A 54 -10.24 3.84 -6.96
CA LEU A 54 -9.73 3.05 -5.82
C LEU A 54 -8.39 2.40 -6.16
N VAL A 55 -8.21 1.93 -7.39
CA VAL A 55 -6.98 1.30 -7.84
C VAL A 55 -5.81 2.30 -7.84
N ASP A 56 -6.08 3.54 -8.24
CA ASP A 56 -5.08 4.62 -8.23
C ASP A 56 -4.67 5.06 -6.82
N TRP A 57 -5.47 4.76 -5.79
CA TRP A 57 -5.15 5.08 -4.40
C TRP A 57 -4.42 3.97 -3.64
N VAL A 58 -4.14 2.84 -4.29
CA VAL A 58 -3.41 1.73 -3.67
C VAL A 58 -1.94 1.79 -4.10
N VAL A 59 -1.04 2.00 -3.13
CA VAL A 59 0.42 2.12 -3.37
C VAL A 59 1.01 0.92 -4.13
N GLN A 60 0.57 -0.30 -3.81
CA GLN A 60 1.10 -1.50 -4.43
C GLN A 60 0.76 -1.62 -5.92
N THR A 61 -0.30 -0.97 -6.41
CA THR A 61 -0.66 -1.00 -7.83
C THR A 61 0.32 -0.20 -8.66
N HIS A 62 0.78 0.95 -8.16
CA HIS A 62 1.84 1.75 -8.79
C HIS A 62 3.17 0.99 -8.85
N LEU A 63 3.48 0.15 -7.86
CA LEU A 63 4.69 -0.69 -7.88
C LEU A 63 4.62 -1.80 -8.94
N LEU A 64 3.45 -2.38 -9.15
CA LEU A 64 3.28 -3.56 -10.01
C LEU A 64 2.99 -3.21 -11.47
N TYR A 65 2.34 -2.09 -11.74
CA TYR A 65 1.79 -1.79 -13.07
C TYR A 65 2.38 -0.56 -13.75
N LYS A 66 3.18 0.26 -13.05
CA LYS A 66 3.76 1.47 -13.67
C LYS A 66 5.23 1.30 -13.98
N ASP A 67 5.58 1.67 -15.21
CA ASP A 67 6.97 1.88 -15.61
C ASP A 67 7.36 3.33 -15.32
N PHE A 68 8.25 3.51 -14.35
CA PHE A 68 8.71 4.82 -13.90
C PHE A 68 9.64 5.53 -14.90
N THR A 69 10.04 4.85 -15.97
CA THR A 69 10.86 5.42 -17.04
C THR A 69 10.04 6.07 -18.16
N GLN A 70 8.73 5.82 -18.20
CA GLN A 70 7.82 6.42 -19.19
C GLN A 70 7.45 7.87 -18.83
N LEU A 71 7.43 8.76 -19.84
CA LEU A 71 7.04 10.18 -19.65
C LEU A 71 5.63 10.33 -19.09
N THR A 72 4.68 9.49 -19.52
CA THR A 72 3.29 9.48 -19.03
C THR A 72 3.19 9.23 -17.53
N THR A 73 4.13 8.47 -16.95
CA THR A 73 4.20 8.20 -15.52
C THR A 73 4.79 9.38 -14.75
N ILE A 74 5.71 10.12 -15.36
CA ILE A 74 6.37 11.29 -14.76
C ILE A 74 5.36 12.40 -14.45
N ASP A 75 4.40 12.62 -15.36
CA ASP A 75 3.32 13.60 -15.15
C ASP A 75 2.43 13.28 -13.94
N GLN A 76 2.37 11.99 -13.56
CA GLN A 76 1.57 11.51 -12.44
C GLN A 76 2.34 11.47 -11.11
N TYR A 77 3.62 11.82 -11.10
CA TYR A 77 4.44 11.86 -9.88
C TYR A 77 3.83 12.63 -8.71
N PRO A 78 3.24 13.84 -8.87
CA PRO A 78 2.64 14.54 -7.74
C PRO A 78 1.50 13.74 -7.10
N MET A 79 0.66 13.09 -7.91
CA MET A 79 -0.44 12.25 -7.42
C MET A 79 0.10 11.00 -6.71
N ILE A 80 1.08 10.32 -7.31
CA ILE A 80 1.70 9.11 -6.73
C ILE A 80 2.37 9.42 -5.38
N LEU A 81 3.03 10.58 -5.28
CA LEU A 81 3.67 11.03 -4.05
C LEU A 81 2.63 11.35 -2.96
N LEU A 82 1.50 11.95 -3.32
CA LEU A 82 0.37 12.18 -2.42
C LEU A 82 -0.16 10.85 -1.86
N VAL A 83 -0.42 9.87 -2.74
CA VAL A 83 -0.90 8.54 -2.36
C VAL A 83 0.10 7.83 -1.43
N ALA A 84 1.40 7.96 -1.69
CA ALA A 84 2.44 7.39 -0.82
C ALA A 84 2.42 8.04 0.58
N ILE A 85 2.39 9.37 0.66
CA ILE A 85 2.37 10.10 1.93
C ILE A 85 1.09 9.77 2.72
N SER A 86 -0.08 9.80 2.08
CA SER A 86 -1.35 9.48 2.75
C SER A 86 -1.34 8.05 3.30
N THR A 87 -0.78 7.11 2.54
CA THR A 87 -0.66 5.71 2.97
C THR A 87 0.26 5.55 4.16
N ILE A 88 1.40 6.25 4.20
CA ILE A 88 2.31 6.23 5.34
C ILE A 88 1.60 6.77 6.58
N VAL A 89 0.95 7.93 6.47
CA VAL A 89 0.25 8.57 7.60
C VAL A 89 -0.89 7.67 8.11
N LEU A 90 -1.71 7.11 7.22
CA LEU A 90 -2.82 6.23 7.60
C LEU A 90 -2.32 4.92 8.22
N SER A 91 -1.32 4.28 7.62
CA SER A 91 -0.76 3.02 8.15
C SER A 91 -0.10 3.25 9.51
N PHE A 92 0.56 4.39 9.69
CA PHE A 92 1.11 4.80 10.98
C PHE A 92 0.01 5.01 12.02
N LEU A 93 -1.03 5.78 11.71
CA LEU A 93 -2.15 6.03 12.63
C LEU A 93 -2.84 4.73 13.04
N VAL A 94 -3.14 3.86 12.08
CA VAL A 94 -3.75 2.55 12.36
C VAL A 94 -2.80 1.67 13.17
N GLY A 95 -1.51 1.65 12.82
CA GLY A 95 -0.47 0.93 13.58
C GLY A 95 -0.42 1.38 15.04
N VAL A 96 -0.42 2.68 15.31
CA VAL A 96 -0.44 3.23 16.68
C VAL A 96 -1.72 2.85 17.42
N LEU A 97 -2.88 2.94 16.78
CA LEU A 97 -4.16 2.55 17.39
C LEU A 97 -4.22 1.06 17.73
N LEU A 98 -3.73 0.21 16.83
CA LEU A 98 -3.63 -1.23 17.07
C LEU A 98 -2.65 -1.49 18.22
N PHE A 99 -1.51 -0.81 18.25
CA PHE A 99 -0.51 -0.95 19.31
C PHE A 99 -1.07 -0.54 20.68
N HIS A 100 -1.77 0.60 20.76
CA HIS A 100 -2.35 1.09 22.01
C HIS A 100 -3.44 0.17 22.58
N LYS A 101 -4.28 -0.43 21.73
CA LYS A 101 -5.24 -1.47 22.15
C LYS A 101 -4.59 -2.79 22.57
N THR A 102 -3.34 -2.99 22.18
CA THR A 102 -2.60 -4.24 22.33
C THR A 102 -1.62 -4.18 23.51
N ASP A 103 -1.64 -3.10 24.31
CA ASP A 103 -0.75 -2.91 25.48
C ASP A 103 -0.51 -4.24 26.20
N ILE A 104 0.71 -4.74 26.00
CA ILE A 104 1.12 -6.09 26.39
C ILE A 104 1.33 -6.02 27.90
N LYS A 105 0.38 -6.56 28.66
CA LYS A 105 0.63 -6.98 30.04
C LYS A 105 1.42 -8.28 30.08
#